data_AF-A0A9E4DXZ3-F1
#
_entry.id   AF-A0A9E4DXZ3-F1
#
_cell.length_a   1.000
_cell.length_b   1.000
_cell.length_c   1.000
_cell.angle_alpha   90.00
_cell.angle_beta   90.00
_cell.angle_gamma   90.00
#
_symmetry.space_group_name_H-M   'P 1'
#
loop_
_entity.id
_entity.type
_entity.pdbx_description
1 polymer ?
#
loop_
_entity_poly.entity_id
_entity_poly.type
_entity_poly.pdbx_seq_one_letter_code
_entity_poly.pdbx_strand_id
1 'polypeptide(L)'
;MSTQFSQLSDHIFIHHGSISVGILRDGDRALLIDCGDGSVRSTLNTLGITTVDTVLFTHHHRDQVSGIGIVASDDTRIGVPSQERAWFESVETFWNDPQMRWHLYNYHPHNLMLAESILVTDNYAEGDSFQWGNARIDVIDTPGHTDGSVSYTVEVDGLCYAFCGDLIYDTGQIWELYSLQKGGETTDYHGFLGDRGRLTHSLKKVRQRYPEVLIPSHGKIMRDPSGAIETLLQRLDACYDKYVAISALRYYFPKLFTAFEGSAGHMPIREGKAVPEFLRHYGTTWMVISENGEAFVMDCGSPGILKQIQRLKAKGEILDVTEFWITHYHDDHVDAIPEFQEIFPCTTRTDSIVADVVENPHGFRLPCISPAVARIDHRTQDGDSWTWNEFEMTAYHFPGQTYYHGGLLVEGRGVRLFFAGDSFTMAGIDDYCSGNRNLLGEGVGYDRCLAWIAELKPTYIFNCHVPCAFTFKDDEIQQMRTNLAERERLYADLFPWDHPNYGLDEHWVRPYPYEQNVTAGETVTLDLVVTNHSAQAQIASCRPILPESWDIHIPEQAVTIPPKQEGHIAFSIPIPTHANGAQRIVIPLYVTYDGQPLGQFREAIFVFPHDA
;
A
#
# COMPACT_ATOMS: atom_id res chain seq x y z
N MET A 1 -25.23 -25.32 4.72
CA MET A 1 -23.81 -25.07 4.38
C MET A 1 -22.99 -26.04 5.22
N SER A 2 -22.07 -26.81 4.62
CA SER A 2 -21.24 -27.74 5.40
C SER A 2 -20.46 -26.95 6.43
N THR A 3 -20.41 -27.42 7.67
CA THR A 3 -19.60 -26.82 8.74
C THR A 3 -18.16 -26.72 8.29
N GLN A 4 -17.68 -25.49 8.06
CA GLN A 4 -16.31 -25.18 7.62
C GLN A 4 -15.40 -25.04 8.85
N PHE A 5 -15.19 -26.13 9.57
CA PHE A 5 -14.15 -26.16 10.60
C PHE A 5 -13.33 -27.44 10.52
N SER A 6 -12.09 -27.38 10.99
CA SER A 6 -11.21 -28.53 11.17
C SER A 6 -11.00 -28.79 12.66
N GLN A 7 -11.12 -30.04 13.07
CA GLN A 7 -10.73 -30.47 14.41
C GLN A 7 -9.28 -30.96 14.36
N LEU A 8 -8.39 -30.35 15.16
CA LEU A 8 -6.97 -30.71 15.23
C LEU A 8 -6.66 -31.60 16.45
N SER A 9 -7.43 -31.49 17.52
CA SER A 9 -7.38 -32.35 18.71
C SER A 9 -8.74 -32.37 19.42
N ASP A 10 -8.81 -32.94 20.61
CA ASP A 10 -10.04 -32.93 21.41
C ASP A 10 -10.42 -31.51 21.85
N HIS A 11 -9.43 -30.64 22.07
CA HIS A 11 -9.62 -29.27 22.55
C HIS A 11 -9.39 -28.18 21.48
N ILE A 12 -8.80 -28.49 20.31
CA ILE A 12 -8.47 -27.50 19.27
C ILE A 12 -9.33 -27.67 18.02
N PHE A 13 -10.06 -26.61 17.65
CA PHE A 13 -10.82 -26.49 16.42
C PHE A 13 -10.44 -25.21 15.68
N ILE A 14 -10.45 -25.25 14.35
CA ILE A 14 -10.16 -24.10 13.49
C ILE A 14 -11.40 -23.84 12.64
N HIS A 15 -12.02 -22.68 12.82
CA HIS A 15 -13.07 -22.21 11.92
C HIS A 15 -12.45 -21.57 10.69
N HIS A 16 -12.98 -21.88 9.50
CA HIS A 16 -12.55 -21.30 8.23
C HIS A 16 -13.59 -20.28 7.77
N GLY A 17 -13.22 -18.99 7.79
CA GLY A 17 -14.04 -17.87 7.34
C GLY A 17 -13.23 -16.92 6.42
N SER A 18 -13.43 -15.61 6.58
CA SER A 18 -12.53 -14.59 6.01
C SER A 18 -11.09 -14.74 6.50
N ILE A 19 -10.95 -15.19 7.75
CA ILE A 19 -9.73 -15.69 8.34
C ILE A 19 -9.97 -17.04 9.03
N SER A 20 -8.90 -17.72 9.39
CA SER A 20 -8.88 -18.84 10.32
C SER A 20 -9.05 -18.31 11.74
N VAL A 21 -10.06 -18.82 12.45
CA VAL A 21 -10.26 -18.51 13.88
C VAL A 21 -9.94 -19.75 14.71
N GLY A 22 -9.01 -19.61 15.64
CA GLY A 22 -8.67 -20.65 16.60
C GLY A 22 -9.74 -20.76 17.68
N ILE A 23 -10.16 -21.98 18.01
CA ILE A 23 -11.14 -22.27 19.06
C ILE A 23 -10.52 -23.30 20.00
N LEU A 24 -10.18 -22.86 21.20
CA LEU A 24 -9.86 -23.72 22.33
C LEU A 24 -11.16 -24.00 23.08
N ARG A 25 -11.52 -25.28 23.21
CA ARG A 25 -12.78 -25.71 23.84
C ARG A 25 -12.53 -26.33 25.21
N ASP A 26 -13.33 -25.94 26.20
CA ASP A 26 -13.44 -26.62 27.50
C ASP A 26 -14.93 -26.73 27.89
N GLY A 27 -15.51 -27.91 27.74
CA GLY A 27 -16.94 -28.13 27.93
C GLY A 27 -17.82 -27.33 26.96
N ASP A 28 -18.62 -26.41 27.50
CA ASP A 28 -19.47 -25.46 26.78
C ASP A 28 -18.88 -24.04 26.70
N ARG A 29 -17.62 -23.88 27.14
CA ARG A 29 -16.86 -22.63 27.06
C ARG A 29 -15.79 -22.68 25.99
N ALA A 30 -15.43 -21.52 25.45
CA ALA A 30 -14.30 -21.38 24.53
C ALA A 30 -13.43 -20.15 24.81
N LEU A 31 -12.14 -20.29 24.46
CA LEU A 31 -11.23 -19.20 24.16
C LEU A 31 -11.03 -19.15 22.66
N LEU A 32 -11.17 -17.96 22.08
CA LEU A 32 -10.91 -17.72 20.66
C LEU A 32 -9.54 -17.07 20.46
N ILE A 33 -8.87 -17.44 19.37
CA ILE A 33 -7.72 -16.70 18.85
C ILE A 33 -8.17 -16.09 17.53
N ASP A 34 -8.24 -14.76 17.54
CA ASP A 34 -8.95 -13.87 16.63
C ASP A 34 -10.47 -14.16 16.59
N CYS A 35 -11.26 -13.39 15.83
CA CYS A 35 -12.69 -13.66 15.67
C CYS A 35 -13.24 -13.49 14.25
N GLY A 36 -12.42 -12.98 13.34
CA GLY A 36 -12.80 -12.75 11.96
C GLY A 36 -13.93 -11.75 11.84
N ASP A 37 -14.81 -12.00 10.88
CA ASP A 37 -16.09 -11.30 10.68
C ASP A 37 -17.24 -11.79 11.59
N GLY A 38 -16.95 -12.69 12.55
CA GLY A 38 -17.93 -13.23 13.50
C GLY A 38 -18.68 -14.47 13.00
N SER A 39 -18.43 -14.93 11.77
CA SER A 39 -19.00 -16.17 11.23
C SER A 39 -18.64 -17.43 12.04
N VAL A 40 -17.58 -17.35 12.87
CA VAL A 40 -17.20 -18.38 13.85
C VAL A 40 -18.34 -18.75 14.80
N ARG A 41 -19.29 -17.84 15.06
CA ARG A 41 -20.49 -18.12 15.88
C ARG A 41 -21.25 -19.36 15.41
N SER A 42 -21.29 -19.62 14.10
CA SER A 42 -21.92 -20.82 13.53
C SER A 42 -21.21 -22.12 13.96
N THR A 43 -19.88 -22.07 14.07
CA THR A 43 -19.05 -23.19 14.53
C THR A 43 -19.20 -23.38 16.03
N LEU A 44 -19.20 -22.31 16.82
CA LEU A 44 -19.44 -22.38 18.27
C LEU A 44 -20.78 -23.06 18.59
N ASN A 45 -21.86 -22.66 17.89
CA ASN A 45 -23.17 -23.29 18.04
C ASN A 45 -23.15 -24.79 17.70
N THR A 46 -22.43 -25.17 16.64
CA THR A 46 -22.29 -26.58 16.22
C THR A 46 -21.54 -27.41 17.26
N LEU A 47 -20.52 -26.83 17.88
CA LEU A 47 -19.72 -27.48 18.92
C LEU A 47 -20.43 -27.50 20.29
N GLY A 48 -21.58 -26.84 20.42
CA GLY A 48 -22.31 -26.72 21.69
C GLY A 48 -21.65 -25.76 22.67
N ILE A 49 -20.86 -24.81 22.18
CA ILE A 49 -20.25 -23.74 22.97
C ILE A 49 -21.28 -22.63 23.18
N THR A 50 -21.60 -22.36 24.43
CA THR A 50 -22.58 -21.33 24.85
C THR A 50 -21.91 -20.06 25.35
N THR A 51 -20.65 -20.16 25.78
CA THR A 51 -19.92 -19.07 26.43
C THR A 51 -18.57 -18.85 25.76
N VAL A 52 -18.31 -17.63 25.28
CA VAL A 52 -16.96 -17.19 24.87
C VAL A 52 -16.34 -16.48 26.05
N ASP A 53 -15.40 -17.14 26.71
CA ASP A 53 -14.76 -16.64 27.93
C ASP A 53 -13.70 -15.60 27.62
N THR A 54 -12.87 -15.86 26.61
CA THR A 54 -11.76 -14.97 26.21
C THR A 54 -11.65 -14.95 24.68
N VAL A 55 -11.34 -13.78 24.11
CA VAL A 55 -10.87 -13.62 22.74
C VAL A 55 -9.48 -12.99 22.79
N LEU A 56 -8.49 -13.66 22.23
CA LEU A 56 -7.12 -13.16 22.08
C LEU A 56 -6.91 -12.69 20.64
N PHE A 57 -6.32 -11.53 20.44
CA PHE A 57 -5.97 -11.06 19.10
C PHE A 57 -4.48 -11.22 18.82
N THR A 58 -4.14 -11.65 17.60
CA THR A 58 -2.76 -11.74 17.12
C THR A 58 -2.22 -10.38 16.71
N HIS A 59 -3.07 -9.53 16.13
CA HIS A 59 -2.76 -8.16 15.70
C HIS A 59 -4.05 -7.34 15.49
N HIS A 60 -3.91 -6.02 15.33
CA HIS A 60 -5.01 -5.05 15.31
C HIS A 60 -5.83 -4.98 14.01
N HIS A 61 -5.52 -5.77 12.99
CA HIS A 61 -6.19 -5.64 11.72
C HIS A 61 -7.69 -5.94 11.81
N ARG A 62 -8.47 -5.15 11.07
CA ARG A 62 -9.93 -5.13 11.09
C ARG A 62 -10.54 -6.47 10.69
N ASP A 63 -9.94 -7.19 9.76
CA ASP A 63 -10.34 -8.54 9.38
C ASP A 63 -10.22 -9.54 10.55
N GLN A 64 -9.28 -9.34 11.49
CA GLN A 64 -9.18 -10.17 12.70
C GLN A 64 -10.28 -9.88 13.71
N VAL A 65 -10.68 -8.60 13.81
CA VAL A 65 -11.44 -8.04 14.95
C VAL A 65 -12.91 -7.75 14.64
N SER A 66 -13.28 -7.50 13.38
CA SER A 66 -14.57 -6.90 13.01
C SER A 66 -15.82 -7.63 13.50
N GLY A 67 -15.72 -8.94 13.76
CA GLY A 67 -16.76 -9.79 14.30
C GLY A 67 -16.94 -9.71 15.81
N ILE A 68 -16.14 -8.91 16.54
CA ILE A 68 -16.10 -8.94 18.00
C ILE A 68 -17.47 -8.63 18.63
N GLY A 69 -18.22 -7.65 18.10
CA GLY A 69 -19.57 -7.33 18.56
C GLY A 69 -20.60 -8.45 18.34
N ILE A 70 -20.32 -9.40 17.43
CA ILE A 70 -21.15 -10.57 17.19
C ILE A 70 -20.78 -11.71 18.14
N VAL A 71 -19.50 -11.86 18.53
CA VAL A 71 -18.99 -13.02 19.27
C VAL A 71 -18.86 -12.80 20.77
N ALA A 72 -18.52 -11.58 21.20
CA ALA A 72 -18.34 -11.24 22.61
C ALA A 72 -19.68 -10.97 23.30
N SER A 73 -19.69 -11.20 24.62
CA SER A 73 -20.68 -10.70 25.56
C SER A 73 -20.01 -9.75 26.55
N ASP A 74 -20.78 -9.07 27.39
CA ASP A 74 -20.26 -8.14 28.41
C ASP A 74 -19.22 -8.79 29.36
N ASP A 75 -19.33 -10.10 29.61
CA ASP A 75 -18.40 -10.85 30.48
C ASP A 75 -17.19 -11.44 29.72
N THR A 76 -17.12 -11.28 28.39
CA THR A 76 -16.03 -11.82 27.57
C THR A 76 -14.77 -10.98 27.76
N ARG A 77 -13.66 -11.63 28.09
CA ARG A 77 -12.35 -10.98 28.15
C ARG A 77 -11.80 -10.78 26.74
N ILE A 78 -11.30 -9.58 26.47
CA ILE A 78 -10.69 -9.20 25.19
C ILE A 78 -9.22 -8.88 25.44
N GLY A 79 -8.37 -9.78 24.96
CA GLY A 79 -6.93 -9.75 25.06
C GLY A 79 -6.27 -9.26 23.78
N VAL A 80 -5.41 -8.24 23.88
CA VAL A 80 -4.72 -7.67 22.71
C VAL A 80 -3.20 -7.67 22.90
N PRO A 81 -2.41 -7.59 21.81
CA PRO A 81 -0.98 -7.36 21.90
C PRO A 81 -0.68 -6.02 22.61
N SER A 82 0.20 -6.05 23.60
CA SER A 82 0.49 -4.86 24.43
C SER A 82 1.04 -3.70 23.61
N GLN A 83 1.81 -3.98 22.56
CA GLN A 83 2.39 -2.97 21.67
C GLN A 83 1.38 -2.36 20.70
N GLU A 84 0.21 -2.99 20.52
CA GLU A 84 -0.83 -2.53 19.58
C GLU A 84 -2.10 -2.06 20.28
N ARG A 85 -2.15 -2.09 21.61
CA ARG A 85 -3.34 -1.79 22.42
C ARG A 85 -4.06 -0.51 21.99
N ALA A 86 -3.31 0.56 21.68
CA ALA A 86 -3.86 1.84 21.25
C ALA A 86 -4.69 1.73 19.95
N TRP A 87 -4.34 0.80 19.06
CA TRP A 87 -5.07 0.52 17.81
C TRP A 87 -6.39 -0.23 18.03
N PHE A 88 -6.61 -0.76 19.23
CA PHE A 88 -7.87 -1.38 19.63
C PHE A 88 -8.75 -0.43 20.45
N GLU A 89 -8.19 0.25 21.45
CA GLU A 89 -8.98 1.02 22.44
C GLU A 89 -9.05 2.53 22.16
N SER A 90 -8.33 3.02 21.14
CA SER A 90 -8.24 4.45 20.81
C SER A 90 -8.00 4.71 19.32
N VAL A 91 -8.59 3.89 18.44
CA VAL A 91 -8.38 3.98 16.98
C VAL A 91 -8.83 5.32 16.39
N GLU A 92 -9.75 6.02 17.02
CA GLU A 92 -10.19 7.35 16.60
C GLU A 92 -9.06 8.38 16.67
N THR A 93 -8.02 8.16 17.49
CA THR A 93 -6.81 9.02 17.49
C THR A 93 -6.08 8.95 16.16
N PHE A 94 -5.99 7.76 15.55
CA PHE A 94 -5.43 7.56 14.22
C PHE A 94 -6.28 8.27 13.16
N TRP A 95 -7.60 8.02 13.13
CA TRP A 95 -8.47 8.60 12.10
C TRP A 95 -8.61 10.13 12.18
N ASN A 96 -8.41 10.71 13.37
CA ASN A 96 -8.49 12.15 13.58
C ASN A 96 -7.16 12.89 13.43
N ASP A 97 -6.04 12.18 13.31
CA ASP A 97 -4.74 12.80 13.06
C ASP A 97 -4.56 13.11 11.55
N PRO A 98 -4.42 14.39 11.15
CA PRO A 98 -4.12 14.74 9.76
C PRO A 98 -2.84 14.12 9.21
N GLN A 99 -1.84 13.81 10.06
CA GLN A 99 -0.58 13.18 9.65
C GLN A 99 -0.77 11.73 9.19
N MET A 100 -1.90 11.10 9.54
CA MET A 100 -2.25 9.74 9.10
C MET A 100 -3.07 9.72 7.80
N ARG A 101 -3.33 10.91 7.23
CA ARG A 101 -4.11 11.09 6.00
C ARG A 101 -3.31 11.75 4.87
N TRP A 102 -2.47 12.71 5.22
CA TRP A 102 -1.68 13.51 4.27
C TRP A 102 -0.19 13.34 4.55
N HIS A 103 0.63 13.50 3.51
CA HIS A 103 2.09 13.37 3.62
C HIS A 103 2.48 11.98 4.17
N LEU A 104 1.90 10.93 3.57
CA LEU A 104 2.00 9.56 4.07
C LEU A 104 3.40 8.98 3.78
N TYR A 105 4.28 9.04 4.78
CA TYR A 105 5.62 8.43 4.75
C TYR A 105 5.78 7.22 5.68
N ASN A 106 4.73 6.91 6.44
CA ASN A 106 4.66 5.78 7.37
C ASN A 106 3.77 4.70 6.74
N TYR A 107 4.26 3.47 6.67
CA TYR A 107 3.58 2.33 6.05
C TYR A 107 3.35 1.23 7.05
N HIS A 108 2.55 1.52 8.08
CA HIS A 108 1.77 0.44 8.67
C HIS A 108 0.63 0.10 7.70
N PRO A 109 0.10 -1.13 7.70
CA PRO A 109 -1.10 -1.54 6.96
C PRO A 109 -2.36 -0.81 7.43
N HIS A 110 -2.38 0.51 7.18
CA HIS A 110 -3.35 1.44 7.71
C HIS A 110 -4.76 1.23 7.13
N ASN A 111 -4.84 0.61 5.96
CA ASN A 111 -6.08 0.16 5.31
C ASN A 111 -6.86 -0.87 6.15
N LEU A 112 -6.21 -1.51 7.14
CA LEU A 112 -6.84 -2.49 8.02
C LEU A 112 -6.99 -1.99 9.46
N MET A 113 -6.87 -0.68 9.71
CA MET A 113 -7.20 -0.11 11.03
C MET A 113 -8.68 -0.33 11.39
N LEU A 114 -8.99 -0.52 12.68
CA LEU A 114 -10.38 -0.67 13.12
C LEU A 114 -11.21 0.56 12.77
N ALA A 115 -12.51 0.37 12.50
CA ALA A 115 -13.42 1.48 12.24
C ALA A 115 -13.75 2.27 13.50
N GLU A 116 -13.92 1.55 14.61
CA GLU A 116 -14.29 2.06 15.93
C GLU A 116 -13.50 1.30 16.99
N SER A 117 -13.20 1.97 18.11
CA SER A 117 -12.51 1.35 19.22
C SER A 117 -13.38 0.29 19.91
N ILE A 118 -12.72 -0.73 20.46
CA ILE A 118 -13.35 -1.82 21.21
C ILE A 118 -12.93 -1.75 22.68
N LEU A 119 -13.73 -2.37 23.54
CA LEU A 119 -13.37 -2.53 24.96
C LEU A 119 -12.26 -3.57 25.11
N VAL A 120 -11.08 -3.15 25.55
CA VAL A 120 -9.95 -4.04 25.84
C VAL A 120 -9.90 -4.32 27.35
N THR A 121 -9.96 -5.60 27.73
CA THR A 121 -9.87 -6.00 29.15
C THR A 121 -8.45 -6.39 29.56
N ASP A 122 -7.68 -6.96 28.63
CA ASP A 122 -6.40 -7.58 28.91
C ASP A 122 -5.36 -7.21 27.83
N ASN A 123 -4.09 -7.19 28.21
CA ASN A 123 -2.97 -7.02 27.29
C ASN A 123 -1.93 -8.11 27.51
N TYR A 124 -1.30 -8.55 26.42
CA TYR A 124 -0.35 -9.66 26.40
C TYR A 124 0.98 -9.21 25.77
N ALA A 125 2.10 -9.60 26.35
CA ALA A 125 3.44 -9.25 25.89
C ALA A 125 4.35 -10.50 25.83
N GLU A 126 5.45 -10.42 25.09
CA GLU A 126 6.44 -11.51 25.03
C GLU A 126 6.81 -12.04 26.41
N GLY A 127 6.70 -13.35 26.56
CA GLY A 127 7.03 -14.07 27.79
C GLY A 127 5.85 -14.29 28.74
N ASP A 128 4.70 -13.65 28.50
CA ASP A 128 3.48 -13.97 29.22
C ASP A 128 3.08 -15.44 28.99
N SER A 129 2.62 -16.08 30.06
CA SER A 129 2.19 -17.47 30.07
C SER A 129 1.01 -17.64 31.02
N PHE A 130 -0.03 -18.31 30.56
CA PHE A 130 -1.23 -18.56 31.37
C PHE A 130 -1.88 -19.88 31.01
N GLN A 131 -2.71 -20.36 31.93
CA GLN A 131 -3.49 -21.59 31.78
C GLN A 131 -4.94 -21.23 31.46
N TRP A 132 -5.52 -21.93 30.49
CA TRP A 132 -6.93 -21.86 30.16
C TRP A 132 -7.47 -23.28 29.92
N GLY A 133 -8.36 -23.75 30.80
CA GLY A 133 -8.78 -25.15 30.81
C GLY A 133 -7.58 -26.10 30.94
N ASN A 134 -7.43 -27.00 29.97
CA ASN A 134 -6.30 -27.94 29.88
C ASN A 134 -5.10 -27.41 29.07
N ALA A 135 -5.21 -26.20 28.51
CA ALA A 135 -4.22 -25.64 27.60
C ALA A 135 -3.33 -24.62 28.30
N ARG A 136 -2.01 -24.75 28.10
CA ARG A 136 -1.04 -23.71 28.44
C ARG A 136 -0.80 -22.84 27.22
N ILE A 137 -0.92 -21.53 27.39
CA ILE A 137 -0.75 -20.54 26.32
C ILE A 137 0.46 -19.67 26.66
N ASP A 138 1.43 -19.60 25.77
CA ASP A 138 2.56 -18.66 25.85
C ASP A 138 2.50 -17.64 24.71
N VAL A 139 2.90 -16.41 25.01
CA VAL A 139 2.89 -15.27 24.08
C VAL A 139 4.29 -15.00 23.55
N ILE A 140 4.40 -14.76 22.24
CA ILE A 140 5.65 -14.49 21.54
C ILE A 140 5.46 -13.26 20.67
N ASP A 141 6.25 -12.21 20.89
CA ASP A 141 6.27 -11.08 19.96
C ASP A 141 6.78 -11.57 18.60
N THR A 142 6.03 -11.29 17.55
CA THR A 142 6.33 -11.71 16.18
C THR A 142 6.16 -10.55 15.20
N PRO A 143 6.88 -9.42 15.40
CA PRO A 143 6.82 -8.29 14.48
C PRO A 143 7.27 -8.69 13.07
N GLY A 144 6.72 -8.00 12.09
CA GLY A 144 6.96 -8.23 10.67
C GLY A 144 5.75 -7.78 9.86
N HIS A 145 4.63 -8.50 10.01
CA HIS A 145 3.35 -8.13 9.41
C HIS A 145 2.79 -6.83 10.00
N THR A 146 2.81 -6.74 11.33
CA THR A 146 2.61 -5.46 12.02
C THR A 146 3.76 -5.23 12.99
N ASP A 147 3.84 -4.01 13.54
CA ASP A 147 4.93 -3.65 14.43
C ASP A 147 4.84 -4.34 15.80
N GLY A 148 3.64 -4.71 16.23
CA GLY A 148 3.39 -5.34 17.53
C GLY A 148 2.63 -6.65 17.45
N SER A 149 2.58 -7.32 16.29
CA SER A 149 1.95 -8.63 16.16
C SER A 149 2.57 -9.66 17.11
N VAL A 150 1.74 -10.58 17.60
CA VAL A 150 2.14 -11.69 18.45
C VAL A 150 1.65 -13.02 17.89
N SER A 151 2.38 -14.07 18.26
CA SER A 151 1.98 -15.46 18.08
C SER A 151 1.70 -16.10 19.43
N TYR A 152 0.70 -16.99 19.47
CA TYR A 152 0.36 -17.77 20.65
C TYR A 152 0.77 -19.23 20.44
N THR A 153 1.62 -19.77 21.30
CA THR A 153 1.85 -21.21 21.36
C THR A 153 0.93 -21.84 22.40
N VAL A 154 0.23 -22.88 22.00
CA VAL A 154 -0.78 -23.58 22.79
C VAL A 154 -0.35 -25.02 22.97
N GLU A 155 0.02 -25.39 24.20
CA GLU A 155 0.32 -26.77 24.60
C GLU A 155 -0.95 -27.43 25.15
N VAL A 156 -1.51 -28.40 24.43
CA VAL A 156 -2.70 -29.16 24.84
C VAL A 156 -2.72 -30.52 24.13
N ASP A 157 -3.36 -31.53 24.73
CA ASP A 157 -3.47 -32.88 24.16
C ASP A 157 -2.12 -33.54 23.81
N GLY A 158 -1.04 -33.10 24.48
CA GLY A 158 0.32 -33.61 24.26
C GLY A 158 1.04 -33.04 23.04
N LEU A 159 0.50 -32.00 22.40
CA LEU A 159 1.07 -31.33 21.22
C LEU A 159 1.19 -29.82 21.46
N CYS A 160 2.08 -29.17 20.71
CA CYS A 160 2.27 -27.74 20.65
C CYS A 160 1.75 -27.19 19.31
N TYR A 161 0.76 -26.30 19.39
CA TYR A 161 0.20 -25.58 18.26
C TYR A 161 0.69 -24.13 18.28
N ALA A 162 1.06 -23.55 17.15
CA ALA A 162 1.39 -22.14 17.05
C ALA A 162 0.36 -21.40 16.19
N PHE A 163 -0.44 -20.55 16.83
CA PHE A 163 -1.31 -19.59 16.14
C PHE A 163 -0.48 -18.34 15.86
N CYS A 164 -0.21 -18.08 14.58
CA CYS A 164 0.85 -17.15 14.18
C CYS A 164 0.36 -15.88 13.49
N GLY A 165 -0.94 -15.61 13.50
CA GLY A 165 -1.49 -14.47 12.78
C GLY A 165 -1.10 -14.54 11.29
N ASP A 166 -0.73 -13.40 10.74
CA ASP A 166 -0.22 -13.27 9.37
C ASP A 166 1.33 -13.27 9.29
N LEU A 167 2.01 -13.84 10.29
CA LEU A 167 3.47 -14.02 10.25
C LEU A 167 3.93 -14.81 9.02
N ILE A 168 3.09 -15.74 8.55
CA ILE A 168 3.27 -16.58 7.37
C ILE A 168 1.87 -16.97 6.86
N TYR A 169 1.68 -17.06 5.56
CA TYR A 169 0.39 -17.44 4.95
C TYR A 169 0.32 -18.96 4.70
N ASP A 170 1.23 -19.49 3.89
CA ASP A 170 1.36 -20.92 3.54
C ASP A 170 2.86 -21.27 3.51
N THR A 171 3.21 -22.51 3.14
CA THR A 171 4.58 -22.94 2.87
C THR A 171 5.30 -21.97 1.93
N GLY A 172 6.17 -21.15 2.52
CA GLY A 172 6.98 -20.18 1.80
C GLY A 172 6.27 -18.92 1.33
N GLN A 173 5.09 -18.58 1.86
CA GLN A 173 4.29 -17.45 1.38
C GLN A 173 3.96 -16.45 2.50
N ILE A 174 3.81 -15.19 2.13
CA ILE A 174 3.22 -14.11 2.96
C ILE A 174 1.96 -13.59 2.28
N TRP A 175 1.04 -12.99 3.03
CA TRP A 175 -0.22 -12.50 2.50
C TRP A 175 -0.02 -11.42 1.42
N GLU A 176 0.89 -10.49 1.70
CA GLU A 176 1.25 -9.35 0.86
C GLU A 176 2.59 -8.74 1.33
N LEU A 177 3.14 -7.81 0.54
CA LEU A 177 4.45 -7.20 0.76
C LEU A 177 4.41 -5.84 1.45
N TYR A 178 3.34 -5.07 1.29
CA TYR A 178 3.24 -3.70 1.82
C TYR A 178 3.29 -3.65 3.35
N SER A 179 2.92 -4.72 4.07
CA SER A 179 3.17 -4.83 5.52
C SER A 179 4.66 -4.91 5.89
N LEU A 180 5.52 -5.35 4.98
CA LEU A 180 6.98 -5.39 5.19
C LEU A 180 7.69 -4.10 4.77
N GLN A 181 6.94 -3.06 4.38
CA GLN A 181 7.51 -1.79 3.95
C GLN A 181 7.95 -0.94 5.16
N LYS A 182 9.23 -1.07 5.54
CA LYS A 182 9.80 -0.39 6.72
C LYS A 182 11.19 0.18 6.48
N GLY A 183 11.37 1.46 6.81
CA GLY A 183 12.53 2.25 6.38
C GLY A 183 13.80 2.03 7.18
N GLY A 184 13.69 1.58 8.44
CA GLY A 184 14.81 1.41 9.36
C GLY A 184 15.60 2.70 9.57
N GLU A 185 16.70 2.87 8.84
CA GLU A 185 17.53 4.09 8.82
C GLU A 185 16.97 5.22 7.91
N THR A 186 15.90 4.93 7.17
CA THR A 186 15.15 5.84 6.29
C THR A 186 13.68 5.93 6.71
N THR A 187 12.83 6.62 5.95
CA THR A 187 11.37 6.55 6.12
C THR A 187 10.81 5.25 5.54
N ASP A 188 9.63 4.83 6.00
CA ASP A 188 8.99 3.61 5.48
C ASP A 188 8.73 3.69 3.97
N TYR A 189 8.57 4.91 3.42
CA TYR A 189 8.50 5.15 1.98
C TYR A 189 9.64 4.50 1.18
N HIS A 190 10.86 4.47 1.74
CA HIS A 190 12.03 3.87 1.08
C HIS A 190 12.29 2.42 1.52
N GLY A 191 11.37 1.83 2.27
CA GLY A 191 11.56 0.61 3.04
C GLY A 191 11.12 -0.68 2.36
N PHE A 192 11.20 -0.81 1.03
CA PHE A 192 10.72 -2.00 0.32
C PHE A 192 11.33 -3.31 0.87
N LEU A 193 10.48 -4.22 1.38
CA LEU A 193 10.90 -5.43 2.12
C LEU A 193 11.87 -5.16 3.29
N GLY A 194 11.90 -3.94 3.81
CA GLY A 194 12.84 -3.51 4.83
C GLY A 194 12.63 -4.22 6.16
N ASP A 195 11.40 -4.68 6.46
CA ASP A 195 11.13 -5.41 7.69
C ASP A 195 11.41 -6.92 7.65
N ARG A 196 11.94 -7.42 6.53
CA ARG A 196 12.35 -8.84 6.38
C ARG A 196 13.25 -9.33 7.51
N GLY A 197 14.02 -8.43 8.12
CA GLY A 197 14.90 -8.73 9.26
C GLY A 197 14.13 -9.10 10.53
N ARG A 198 13.15 -8.27 10.95
CA ARG A 198 12.29 -8.59 12.10
C ARG A 198 11.44 -9.81 11.80
N LEU A 199 10.85 -9.89 10.60
CA LEU A 199 10.10 -11.08 10.16
C LEU A 199 10.93 -12.37 10.27
N THR A 200 12.17 -12.37 9.75
CA THR A 200 13.09 -13.51 9.84
C THR A 200 13.37 -13.90 11.29
N HIS A 201 13.53 -12.92 12.19
CA HIS A 201 13.74 -13.18 13.60
C HIS A 201 12.49 -13.81 14.24
N SER A 202 11.31 -13.25 13.98
CA SER A 202 10.01 -13.73 14.44
C SER A 202 9.73 -15.19 14.01
N LEU A 203 9.94 -15.50 12.74
CA LEU A 203 9.83 -16.86 12.21
C LEU A 203 10.77 -17.83 12.92
N LYS A 204 12.02 -17.42 13.18
CA LYS A 204 13.00 -18.23 13.91
C LYS A 204 12.59 -18.43 15.38
N LYS A 205 12.03 -17.42 16.05
CA LYS A 205 11.51 -17.52 17.43
C LYS A 205 10.37 -18.54 17.51
N VAL A 206 9.39 -18.48 16.61
CA VAL A 206 8.29 -19.46 16.55
C VAL A 206 8.83 -20.87 16.29
N ARG A 207 9.76 -21.02 15.33
CA ARG A 207 10.41 -22.31 15.04
C ARG A 207 11.12 -22.92 16.26
N GLN A 208 11.69 -22.09 17.13
CA GLN A 208 12.37 -22.52 18.36
C GLN A 208 11.43 -22.99 19.48
N ARG A 209 10.11 -22.79 19.33
CA ARG A 209 9.11 -23.41 20.21
C ARG A 209 8.69 -24.81 19.76
N TYR A 210 9.27 -25.31 18.66
CA TYR A 210 9.03 -26.64 18.11
C TYR A 210 7.54 -27.00 17.93
N PRO A 211 6.70 -26.12 17.36
CA PRO A 211 5.30 -26.47 17.13
C PRO A 211 5.18 -27.64 16.16
N GLU A 212 4.27 -28.56 16.42
CA GLU A 212 3.90 -29.62 15.47
C GLU A 212 2.99 -29.10 14.36
N VAL A 213 2.23 -28.03 14.65
CA VAL A 213 1.31 -27.42 13.70
C VAL A 213 1.40 -25.90 13.79
N LEU A 214 1.56 -25.25 12.63
CA LEU A 214 1.55 -23.79 12.49
C LEU A 214 0.24 -23.38 11.81
N ILE A 215 -0.46 -22.43 12.43
CA ILE A 215 -1.83 -22.04 12.10
C ILE A 215 -1.83 -20.54 11.82
N PRO A 216 -1.91 -20.13 10.55
CA PRO A 216 -1.96 -18.73 10.16
C PRO A 216 -3.40 -18.19 10.21
N SER A 217 -3.57 -16.86 10.26
CA SER A 217 -4.89 -16.23 10.10
C SER A 217 -5.39 -16.40 8.68
N HIS A 218 -4.53 -16.22 7.67
CA HIS A 218 -4.87 -16.51 6.28
C HIS A 218 -4.06 -17.70 5.74
N GLY A 219 -4.68 -18.53 4.90
CA GLY A 219 -4.01 -19.69 4.28
C GLY A 219 -4.34 -21.01 4.96
N LYS A 220 -3.39 -21.93 4.98
CA LYS A 220 -3.58 -23.34 5.34
C LYS A 220 -2.81 -23.70 6.60
N ILE A 221 -3.40 -24.62 7.35
CA ILE A 221 -2.78 -25.26 8.50
C ILE A 221 -1.54 -26.07 8.03
N MET A 222 -0.36 -25.71 8.54
CA MET A 222 0.92 -26.30 8.15
C MET A 222 1.38 -27.35 9.17
N ARG A 223 1.62 -28.58 8.71
CA ARG A 223 2.11 -29.71 9.53
C ARG A 223 3.62 -29.96 9.41
N ASP A 224 4.31 -29.16 8.60
CA ASP A 224 5.77 -29.06 8.60
C ASP A 224 6.18 -27.58 8.78
N PRO A 225 6.10 -27.05 10.02
CA PRO A 225 6.41 -25.65 10.28
C PRO A 225 7.86 -25.28 9.91
N SER A 226 8.81 -26.19 10.14
CA SER A 226 10.22 -25.91 9.85
C SER A 226 10.49 -25.79 8.36
N GLY A 227 9.93 -26.68 7.53
CA GLY A 227 10.06 -26.61 6.07
C GLY A 227 9.36 -25.40 5.47
N ALA A 228 8.17 -25.05 5.98
CA ALA A 228 7.43 -23.86 5.57
C ALA A 228 8.21 -22.57 5.83
N ILE A 229 8.72 -22.41 7.05
CA ILE A 229 9.53 -21.26 7.46
C ILE A 229 10.81 -21.17 6.63
N GLU A 230 11.53 -22.28 6.45
CA GLU A 230 12.78 -22.28 5.70
C GLU A 230 12.57 -21.87 4.23
N THR A 231 11.48 -22.35 3.61
CA THR A 231 11.12 -21.97 2.24
C THR A 231 10.82 -20.47 2.14
N LEU A 232 10.16 -19.89 3.15
CA LEU A 232 9.84 -18.46 3.17
C LEU A 232 11.11 -17.62 3.24
N LEU A 233 12.04 -17.98 4.13
CA LEU A 233 13.32 -17.27 4.26
C LEU A 233 14.10 -17.26 2.94
N GLN A 234 14.16 -18.41 2.24
CA GLN A 234 14.84 -18.52 0.95
C GLN A 234 14.18 -17.66 -0.15
N ARG A 235 12.84 -17.63 -0.19
CA ARG A 235 12.10 -16.79 -1.14
C ARG A 235 12.30 -15.30 -0.87
N LEU A 236 12.24 -14.87 0.38
CA LEU A 236 12.49 -13.47 0.76
C LEU A 236 13.89 -13.01 0.36
N ASP A 237 14.91 -13.82 0.60
CA ASP A 237 16.29 -13.50 0.20
C ASP A 237 16.44 -13.37 -1.32
N ALA A 238 15.84 -14.29 -2.09
CA ALA A 238 15.85 -14.23 -3.55
C ALA A 238 15.11 -13.00 -4.09
N CYS A 239 13.95 -12.68 -3.51
CA CYS A 239 13.14 -11.52 -3.87
C CYS A 239 13.88 -10.20 -3.61
N TYR A 240 14.55 -10.10 -2.46
CA TYR A 240 15.30 -8.91 -2.07
C TYR A 240 16.57 -8.74 -2.92
N ASP A 241 17.29 -9.81 -3.26
CA ASP A 241 18.42 -9.74 -4.20
C ASP A 241 18.01 -9.13 -5.55
N LYS A 242 16.88 -9.58 -6.12
CA LYS A 242 16.41 -9.06 -7.41
C LYS A 242 15.91 -7.63 -7.34
N TYR A 243 15.25 -7.25 -6.25
CA TYR A 243 14.90 -5.86 -5.99
C TYR A 243 16.16 -4.98 -5.95
N VAL A 244 17.15 -5.32 -5.12
CA VAL A 244 18.39 -4.54 -4.99
C VAL A 244 19.16 -4.46 -6.32
N ALA A 245 19.17 -5.53 -7.11
CA ALA A 245 19.94 -5.61 -8.35
C ALA A 245 19.67 -4.49 -9.37
N ILE A 246 18.47 -3.89 -9.34
CA ILE A 246 18.10 -2.78 -10.22
C ILE A 246 17.53 -1.58 -9.46
N SER A 247 17.68 -1.55 -8.13
CA SER A 247 17.13 -0.47 -7.31
C SER A 247 17.97 0.79 -7.44
N ALA A 248 17.27 1.91 -7.64
CA ALA A 248 17.82 3.24 -7.57
C ALA A 248 18.20 3.68 -6.15
N LEU A 249 17.71 3.01 -5.09
CA LEU A 249 18.14 3.30 -3.72
C LEU A 249 19.64 3.06 -3.51
N ARG A 250 20.29 2.25 -4.35
CA ARG A 250 21.75 2.09 -4.35
C ARG A 250 22.48 3.39 -4.68
N TYR A 251 21.84 4.29 -5.42
CA TYR A 251 22.35 5.63 -5.70
C TYR A 251 22.09 6.60 -4.54
N TYR A 252 20.86 6.63 -4.00
CA TYR A 252 20.47 7.55 -2.93
C TYR A 252 21.11 7.20 -1.58
N PHE A 253 21.16 5.91 -1.24
CA PHE A 253 21.60 5.39 0.05
C PHE A 253 22.66 4.28 -0.10
N PRO A 254 23.81 4.54 -0.76
CA PRO A 254 24.80 3.50 -1.07
C PRO A 254 25.29 2.72 0.15
N LYS A 255 25.32 3.36 1.34
CA LYS A 255 25.72 2.74 2.60
C LYS A 255 24.81 1.58 3.04
N LEU A 256 23.53 1.61 2.67
CA LEU A 256 22.59 0.53 3.00
C LEU A 256 22.80 -0.72 2.15
N PHE A 257 23.52 -0.60 1.03
CA PHE A 257 23.65 -1.66 0.02
C PHE A 257 25.09 -2.15 -0.17
N THR A 258 26.02 -1.83 0.73
CA THR A 258 27.43 -2.24 0.63
C THR A 258 27.61 -3.76 0.56
N ALA A 259 26.69 -4.53 1.15
CA ALA A 259 26.70 -6.00 1.10
C ALA A 259 26.43 -6.57 -0.31
N PHE A 260 25.92 -5.75 -1.24
CA PHE A 260 25.57 -6.13 -2.61
C PHE A 260 26.56 -5.56 -3.65
N GLU A 261 27.58 -4.82 -3.23
CA GLU A 261 28.57 -4.26 -4.15
C GLU A 261 29.31 -5.38 -4.90
N GLY A 262 29.28 -5.31 -6.23
CA GLY A 262 29.92 -6.30 -7.10
C GLY A 262 29.17 -7.63 -7.23
N SER A 263 27.96 -7.75 -6.68
CA SER A 263 27.11 -8.94 -6.84
C SER A 263 26.80 -9.21 -8.32
N ALA A 264 26.85 -10.49 -8.70
CA ALA A 264 26.59 -10.90 -10.08
C ALA A 264 25.13 -10.59 -10.47
N GLY A 265 24.93 -10.02 -11.66
CA GLY A 265 23.61 -9.69 -12.18
C GLY A 265 23.03 -8.36 -11.66
N HIS A 266 23.75 -7.64 -10.80
CA HIS A 266 23.40 -6.30 -10.35
C HIS A 266 23.79 -5.27 -11.41
N MET A 267 22.91 -4.29 -11.67
CA MET A 267 23.16 -3.21 -12.61
C MET A 267 24.31 -2.32 -12.13
N PRO A 268 25.25 -1.92 -13.00
CA PRO A 268 26.29 -0.96 -12.64
C PRO A 268 25.68 0.42 -12.38
N ILE A 269 26.27 1.19 -11.47
CA ILE A 269 25.91 2.60 -11.26
C ILE A 269 26.68 3.45 -12.27
N ARG A 270 25.96 4.14 -13.15
CA ARG A 270 26.57 4.97 -14.20
C ARG A 270 27.09 6.31 -13.65
N GLU A 271 28.07 6.87 -14.33
CA GLU A 271 28.44 8.28 -14.13
C GLU A 271 27.37 9.21 -14.72
N GLY A 272 27.11 10.31 -14.02
CA GLY A 272 26.24 11.38 -14.51
C GLY A 272 26.84 12.12 -15.71
N LYS A 273 25.96 12.76 -16.48
CA LYS A 273 26.29 13.59 -17.64
C LYS A 273 26.08 15.06 -17.29
N ALA A 274 26.91 15.92 -17.87
CA ALA A 274 26.71 17.35 -17.82
C ALA A 274 25.37 17.73 -18.46
N VAL A 275 24.70 18.70 -17.83
CA VAL A 275 23.37 19.19 -18.19
C VAL A 275 23.50 20.30 -19.24
N PRO A 276 22.61 20.37 -20.25
CA PRO A 276 22.59 21.49 -21.20
C PRO A 276 22.44 22.86 -20.52
N GLU A 277 23.15 23.88 -21.02
CA GLU A 277 23.23 25.22 -20.40
C GLU A 277 21.89 25.97 -20.28
N PHE A 278 20.91 25.60 -21.11
CA PHE A 278 19.57 26.17 -21.11
C PHE A 278 18.62 25.52 -20.10
N LEU A 279 19.12 24.60 -19.26
CA LEU A 279 18.36 24.04 -18.15
C LEU A 279 18.76 24.64 -16.80
N ARG A 280 17.85 24.62 -15.85
CA ARG A 280 18.11 24.87 -14.42
C ARG A 280 17.47 23.79 -13.58
N HIS A 281 18.09 23.50 -12.43
CA HIS A 281 17.61 22.51 -11.46
C HIS A 281 17.66 23.08 -10.05
N TYR A 282 16.56 22.95 -9.31
CA TYR A 282 16.46 23.36 -7.91
C TYR A 282 15.50 22.44 -7.14
N GLY A 283 16.03 21.70 -6.16
CA GLY A 283 15.19 20.75 -5.40
C GLY A 283 14.65 19.67 -6.34
N THR A 284 13.33 19.57 -6.45
CA THR A 284 12.58 18.68 -7.35
C THR A 284 12.28 19.30 -8.72
N THR A 285 12.61 20.57 -8.93
CA THR A 285 12.20 21.30 -10.14
C THR A 285 13.27 21.30 -11.22
N TRP A 286 12.89 20.89 -12.42
CA TRP A 286 13.61 21.18 -13.66
C TRP A 286 12.95 22.34 -14.41
N MET A 287 13.77 23.16 -15.07
CA MET A 287 13.28 24.22 -15.95
C MET A 287 14.00 24.21 -17.29
N VAL A 288 13.24 24.36 -18.38
CA VAL A 288 13.76 24.62 -19.73
C VAL A 288 13.64 26.11 -20.03
N ILE A 289 14.74 26.74 -20.47
CA ILE A 289 14.76 28.17 -20.81
C ILE A 289 14.89 28.33 -22.33
N SER A 290 13.85 28.90 -22.96
CA SER A 290 13.81 29.18 -24.40
C SER A 290 14.77 30.31 -24.79
N GLU A 291 15.11 30.41 -26.09
CA GLU A 291 15.94 31.48 -26.64
C GLU A 291 15.30 32.86 -26.47
N ASN A 292 13.97 32.91 -26.39
CA ASN A 292 13.23 34.14 -26.11
C ASN A 292 13.23 34.54 -24.63
N GLY A 293 13.81 33.72 -23.74
CA GLY A 293 13.89 33.95 -22.30
C GLY A 293 12.70 33.43 -21.49
N GLU A 294 11.68 32.85 -22.12
CA GLU A 294 10.57 32.19 -21.41
C GLU A 294 11.00 30.86 -20.81
N ALA A 295 10.41 30.51 -19.67
CA ALA A 295 10.67 29.28 -18.93
C ALA A 295 9.47 28.33 -18.97
N PHE A 296 9.78 27.05 -19.18
CA PHE A 296 8.90 25.93 -18.94
C PHE A 296 9.35 25.28 -17.63
N VAL A 297 8.49 25.26 -16.62
CA VAL A 297 8.83 24.82 -15.26
C VAL A 297 8.17 23.46 -14.99
N MET A 298 8.87 22.55 -14.32
CA MET A 298 8.34 21.25 -13.92
C MET A 298 8.31 21.16 -12.40
N ASP A 299 7.13 20.88 -11.84
CA ASP A 299 6.86 20.75 -10.41
C ASP A 299 7.18 22.00 -9.56
N CYS A 300 6.55 22.12 -8.40
CA CYS A 300 6.87 23.11 -7.39
C CYS A 300 6.38 22.66 -6.00
N GLY A 301 7.18 21.84 -5.30
CA GLY A 301 6.79 21.31 -3.99
C GLY A 301 7.23 22.13 -2.78
N SER A 302 7.86 23.30 -2.96
CA SER A 302 8.13 24.15 -1.80
C SER A 302 8.18 25.65 -2.11
N PRO A 303 7.82 26.51 -1.14
CA PRO A 303 8.01 27.96 -1.27
C PRO A 303 9.49 28.36 -1.49
N GLY A 304 10.43 27.48 -1.15
CA GLY A 304 11.86 27.67 -1.43
C GLY A 304 12.16 27.68 -2.93
N ILE A 305 11.57 26.76 -3.69
CA ILE A 305 11.69 26.67 -5.15
C ILE A 305 11.09 27.92 -5.81
N LEU A 306 9.87 28.28 -5.41
CA LEU A 306 9.19 29.48 -5.87
C LEU A 306 10.05 30.74 -5.75
N LYS A 307 10.71 30.93 -4.59
CA LYS A 307 11.65 32.04 -4.38
C LYS A 307 12.86 32.00 -5.31
N GLN A 308 13.34 30.82 -5.72
CA GLN A 308 14.43 30.72 -6.70
C GLN A 308 13.97 31.16 -8.09
N ILE A 309 12.79 30.76 -8.53
CA ILE A 309 12.23 31.15 -9.83
C ILE A 309 12.05 32.68 -9.89
N GLN A 310 11.50 33.28 -8.83
CA GLN A 310 11.40 34.74 -8.71
C GLN A 310 12.78 35.44 -8.78
N ARG A 311 13.82 34.85 -8.19
CA ARG A 311 15.19 35.38 -8.26
C ARG A 311 15.77 35.32 -9.66
N LEU A 312 15.51 34.25 -10.41
CA LEU A 312 15.92 34.15 -11.81
C LEU A 312 15.27 35.24 -12.66
N LYS A 313 13.96 35.47 -12.46
CA LYS A 313 13.23 36.56 -13.11
C LYS A 313 13.78 37.93 -12.74
N ALA A 314 14.05 38.17 -11.45
CA ALA A 314 14.62 39.44 -10.97
C ALA A 314 16.04 39.71 -11.51
N LYS A 315 16.83 38.67 -11.80
CA LYS A 315 18.16 38.78 -12.41
C LYS A 315 18.12 38.89 -13.94
N GLY A 316 16.95 38.70 -14.56
CA GLY A 316 16.81 38.64 -16.01
C GLY A 316 17.37 37.36 -16.65
N GLU A 317 17.58 36.30 -15.87
CA GLU A 317 17.97 34.98 -16.41
C GLU A 317 16.80 34.29 -17.11
N ILE A 318 15.57 34.58 -16.66
CA ILE A 318 14.32 34.27 -17.34
C ILE A 318 13.49 35.55 -17.42
N LEU A 319 12.67 35.69 -18.46
CA LEU A 319 11.76 36.83 -18.64
C LEU A 319 10.39 36.53 -18.06
N ASP A 320 9.85 35.34 -18.34
CA ASP A 320 8.58 34.89 -17.81
C ASP A 320 8.47 33.37 -17.69
N VAL A 321 7.45 32.90 -16.97
CA VAL A 321 7.07 31.49 -16.93
C VAL A 321 5.76 31.35 -17.71
N THR A 322 5.76 30.61 -18.81
CA THR A 322 4.59 30.51 -19.72
C THR A 322 3.91 29.15 -19.70
N GLU A 323 4.63 28.10 -19.32
CA GLU A 323 4.13 26.73 -19.22
C GLU A 323 4.64 26.06 -17.94
N PHE A 324 3.79 25.22 -17.36
CA PHE A 324 4.06 24.46 -16.15
C PHE A 324 3.61 23.00 -16.34
N TRP A 325 4.49 22.06 -16.02
CA TRP A 325 4.22 20.62 -16.08
C TRP A 325 4.29 20.02 -14.69
N ILE A 326 3.30 19.19 -14.36
CA ILE A 326 3.32 18.38 -13.14
C ILE A 326 3.73 16.96 -13.53
N THR A 327 4.78 16.43 -12.92
CA THR A 327 5.25 15.07 -13.21
C THR A 327 4.40 14.04 -12.48
N HIS A 328 4.14 14.22 -11.18
CA HIS A 328 3.33 13.33 -10.35
C HIS A 328 2.88 14.04 -9.07
N TYR A 329 2.13 13.33 -8.21
CA TYR A 329 1.34 13.92 -7.12
C TYR A 329 2.03 13.98 -5.74
N HIS A 330 3.28 13.49 -5.61
CA HIS A 330 3.96 13.50 -4.30
C HIS A 330 4.16 14.92 -3.79
N ASP A 331 4.06 15.08 -2.47
CA ASP A 331 4.00 16.37 -1.80
C ASP A 331 5.18 17.30 -2.09
N ASP A 332 6.39 16.77 -2.14
CA ASP A 332 7.60 17.50 -2.50
C ASP A 332 7.71 17.89 -3.98
N HIS A 333 6.69 17.57 -4.79
CA HIS A 333 6.45 18.08 -6.13
C HIS A 333 5.29 19.06 -6.22
N VAL A 334 4.27 18.93 -5.36
CA VAL A 334 2.98 19.63 -5.57
C VAL A 334 2.56 20.61 -4.49
N ASP A 335 3.15 20.56 -3.29
CA ASP A 335 2.70 21.33 -2.11
C ASP A 335 2.60 22.85 -2.34
N ALA A 336 3.52 23.41 -3.14
CA ALA A 336 3.56 24.85 -3.41
C ALA A 336 2.95 25.22 -4.77
N ILE A 337 2.30 24.29 -5.48
CA ILE A 337 1.65 24.57 -6.76
C ILE A 337 0.55 25.64 -6.64
N PRO A 338 -0.33 25.63 -5.60
CA PRO A 338 -1.34 26.69 -5.48
C PRO A 338 -0.72 28.09 -5.41
N GLU A 339 0.32 28.28 -4.60
CA GLU A 339 1.04 29.55 -4.48
C GLU A 339 1.77 29.90 -5.79
N PHE A 340 2.38 28.90 -6.45
CA PHE A 340 3.03 29.07 -7.75
C PHE A 340 2.05 29.59 -8.81
N GLN A 341 0.85 29.00 -8.90
CA GLN A 341 -0.18 29.37 -9.87
C GLN A 341 -0.87 30.72 -9.58
N GLU A 342 -0.73 31.27 -8.37
CA GLU A 342 -1.13 32.64 -8.07
C GLU A 342 -0.11 33.66 -8.57
N ILE A 343 1.19 33.31 -8.51
CA ILE A 343 2.29 34.21 -8.84
C ILE A 343 2.61 34.20 -10.34
N PHE A 344 2.53 33.03 -10.97
CA PHE A 344 2.83 32.83 -12.37
C PHE A 344 1.57 32.41 -13.13
N PRO A 345 0.92 33.33 -13.86
CA PRO A 345 -0.17 32.96 -14.74
C PRO A 345 0.41 32.25 -15.97
N CYS A 346 0.49 30.93 -15.90
CA CYS A 346 1.02 30.05 -16.95
C CYS A 346 0.03 28.94 -17.27
N THR A 347 0.17 28.34 -18.45
CA THR A 347 -0.58 27.16 -18.83
C THR A 347 -0.07 25.95 -18.04
N THR A 348 -0.93 25.31 -17.27
CA THR A 348 -0.60 24.10 -16.48
C THR A 348 -1.06 22.85 -17.21
N ARG A 349 -0.13 21.91 -17.40
CA ARG A 349 -0.34 20.64 -18.09
C ARG A 349 0.11 19.46 -17.24
N THR A 350 -0.54 18.34 -17.43
CA THR A 350 -0.10 17.05 -16.88
C THR A 350 -0.80 15.90 -17.59
N ASP A 351 -0.25 14.69 -17.46
CA ASP A 351 -0.93 13.46 -17.84
C ASP A 351 -2.31 13.36 -17.18
N SER A 352 -3.30 12.86 -17.91
CA SER A 352 -4.69 12.77 -17.45
C SER A 352 -4.88 11.94 -16.18
N ILE A 353 -4.06 10.90 -15.97
CA ILE A 353 -4.11 10.05 -14.77
C ILE A 353 -3.51 10.78 -13.57
N VAL A 354 -2.45 11.60 -13.77
CA VAL A 354 -1.92 12.49 -12.73
C VAL A 354 -2.95 13.58 -12.37
N ALA A 355 -3.62 14.15 -13.37
CA ALA A 355 -4.62 15.20 -13.20
C ALA A 355 -5.76 14.76 -12.26
N ASP A 356 -6.20 13.50 -12.35
CA ASP A 356 -7.24 12.96 -11.48
C ASP A 356 -6.88 13.09 -10.00
N VAL A 357 -5.61 12.89 -9.64
CA VAL A 357 -5.14 13.00 -8.25
C VAL A 357 -4.95 14.45 -7.84
N VAL A 358 -4.22 15.25 -8.64
CA VAL A 358 -3.85 16.62 -8.21
C VAL A 358 -5.00 17.63 -8.28
N GLU A 359 -6.07 17.35 -9.04
CA GLU A 359 -7.29 18.15 -9.03
C GLU A 359 -8.27 17.74 -7.91
N ASN A 360 -8.17 16.50 -7.40
CA ASN A 360 -9.05 15.99 -6.35
C ASN A 360 -8.30 15.04 -5.37
N PRO A 361 -7.34 15.55 -4.59
CA PRO A 361 -6.51 14.70 -3.71
C PRO A 361 -7.34 13.98 -2.64
N HIS A 362 -8.45 14.56 -2.17
CA HIS A 362 -9.38 13.92 -1.21
C HIS A 362 -10.06 12.66 -1.77
N GLY A 363 -10.13 12.51 -3.09
CA GLY A 363 -10.62 11.30 -3.72
C GLY A 363 -9.71 10.07 -3.50
N PHE A 364 -8.48 10.28 -3.01
CA PHE A 364 -7.44 9.27 -2.93
C PHE A 364 -6.83 9.17 -1.54
N ARG A 365 -6.21 8.02 -1.28
CA ARG A 365 -5.30 7.81 -0.15
C ARG A 365 -4.08 7.10 -0.68
N LEU A 366 -3.03 7.87 -0.94
CA LEU A 366 -1.83 7.41 -1.62
C LEU A 366 -0.57 7.81 -0.85
N PRO A 367 0.56 7.10 -1.05
CA PRO A 367 1.89 7.53 -0.64
C PRO A 367 2.18 9.02 -0.83
N CYS A 368 2.75 9.68 0.18
CA CYS A 368 3.23 11.07 0.07
C CYS A 368 2.17 12.07 -0.45
N ILE A 369 0.88 11.73 -0.36
CA ILE A 369 -0.17 12.54 -0.99
C ILE A 369 -0.28 13.91 -0.34
N SER A 370 -0.26 14.95 -1.17
CA SER A 370 -0.50 16.33 -0.75
C SER A 370 -2.00 16.64 -0.70
N PRO A 371 -2.46 17.46 0.26
CA PRO A 371 -3.80 18.04 0.22
C PRO A 371 -3.91 19.22 -0.77
N ALA A 372 -2.81 19.66 -1.39
CA ALA A 372 -2.81 20.78 -2.32
C ALA A 372 -3.61 20.47 -3.59
N VAL A 373 -4.47 21.39 -3.99
CA VAL A 373 -5.27 21.29 -5.22
C VAL A 373 -4.63 22.11 -6.32
N ALA A 374 -4.20 21.46 -7.40
CA ALA A 374 -3.66 22.11 -8.59
C ALA A 374 -4.78 22.39 -9.60
N ARG A 375 -4.73 23.54 -10.27
CA ARG A 375 -5.59 23.82 -11.45
C ARG A 375 -4.93 23.27 -12.71
N ILE A 376 -5.61 22.47 -13.51
CA ILE A 376 -5.05 21.93 -14.76
C ILE A 376 -5.75 22.54 -15.97
N ASP A 377 -5.00 23.23 -16.82
CA ASP A 377 -5.53 23.85 -18.04
C ASP A 377 -5.64 22.83 -19.19
N HIS A 378 -4.69 21.89 -19.26
CA HIS A 378 -4.71 20.81 -20.25
C HIS A 378 -4.30 19.46 -19.66
N ARG A 379 -5.23 18.51 -19.71
CA ARG A 379 -4.97 17.09 -19.45
C ARG A 379 -4.49 16.44 -20.74
N THR A 380 -3.25 15.96 -20.77
CA THR A 380 -2.68 15.27 -21.93
C THR A 380 -2.99 13.76 -21.89
N GLN A 381 -3.02 13.14 -23.05
CA GLN A 381 -3.05 11.69 -23.23
C GLN A 381 -1.66 11.15 -23.60
N ASP A 382 -1.49 9.83 -23.53
CA ASP A 382 -0.25 9.16 -23.92
C ASP A 382 0.09 9.44 -25.40
N GLY A 383 1.25 10.08 -25.62
CA GLY A 383 1.75 10.46 -26.94
C GLY A 383 1.25 11.80 -27.47
N ASP A 384 0.49 12.58 -26.70
CA ASP A 384 0.07 13.92 -27.12
C ASP A 384 1.28 14.85 -27.28
N SER A 385 1.35 15.55 -28.42
CA SER A 385 2.44 16.47 -28.74
C SER A 385 1.96 17.91 -28.98
N TRP A 386 2.81 18.87 -28.63
CA TRP A 386 2.62 20.29 -28.95
C TRP A 386 3.96 21.01 -29.09
N THR A 387 3.97 22.11 -29.83
CA THR A 387 5.13 22.98 -29.94
C THR A 387 5.10 24.05 -28.84
N TRP A 388 6.21 24.20 -28.11
CA TRP A 388 6.46 25.32 -27.19
C TRP A 388 7.78 26.00 -27.59
N ASN A 389 7.66 27.23 -28.11
CA ASN A 389 8.77 27.98 -28.69
C ASN A 389 9.55 27.15 -29.73
N GLU A 390 10.84 26.90 -29.52
CA GLU A 390 11.69 26.10 -30.41
C GLU A 390 11.71 24.59 -30.08
N PHE A 391 10.91 24.16 -29.11
CA PHE A 391 10.84 22.77 -28.66
C PHE A 391 9.54 22.10 -29.10
N GLU A 392 9.65 20.85 -29.53
CA GLU A 392 8.53 19.92 -29.61
C GLU A 392 8.42 19.17 -28.28
N MET A 393 7.25 19.20 -27.67
CA MET A 393 6.94 18.57 -26.39
C MET A 393 6.02 17.39 -26.65
N THR A 394 6.31 16.23 -26.05
CA THR A 394 5.44 15.04 -26.13
C THR A 394 5.25 14.45 -24.75
N ALA A 395 4.01 14.39 -24.29
CA ALA A 395 3.62 13.81 -23.01
C ALA A 395 3.38 12.30 -23.14
N TYR A 396 3.73 11.56 -22.10
CA TYR A 396 3.49 10.12 -21.99
C TYR A 396 2.90 9.80 -20.64
N HIS A 397 1.98 8.84 -20.61
CA HIS A 397 1.68 8.17 -19.36
C HIS A 397 2.87 7.27 -19.02
N PHE A 398 3.57 7.59 -17.94
CA PHE A 398 4.87 7.00 -17.61
C PHE A 398 4.83 6.49 -16.17
N PRO A 399 4.15 5.34 -15.92
CA PRO A 399 3.88 4.83 -14.58
C PRO A 399 5.15 4.25 -13.92
N GLY A 400 6.15 5.11 -13.70
CA GLY A 400 7.44 4.80 -13.12
C GLY A 400 7.33 4.75 -11.60
N GLN A 401 7.78 5.80 -10.91
CA GLN A 401 7.80 5.82 -9.43
C GLN A 401 6.43 5.52 -8.82
N THR A 402 5.36 5.93 -9.52
CA THR A 402 3.97 5.63 -9.19
C THR A 402 3.14 5.43 -10.44
N TYR A 403 2.03 4.71 -10.32
CA TYR A 403 1.04 4.59 -11.40
C TYR A 403 0.54 5.95 -11.87
N TYR A 404 0.44 6.93 -10.98
CA TYR A 404 -0.01 8.30 -11.31
C TYR A 404 1.18 9.19 -11.66
N HIS A 405 1.85 8.89 -12.77
CA HIS A 405 3.11 9.53 -13.16
C HIS A 405 3.17 9.83 -14.67
N GLY A 406 3.59 11.05 -15.00
CA GLY A 406 3.74 11.57 -16.35
C GLY A 406 5.20 11.80 -16.74
N GLY A 407 5.55 11.33 -17.94
CA GLY A 407 6.85 11.58 -18.57
C GLY A 407 6.74 12.62 -19.67
N LEU A 408 7.77 13.47 -19.82
CA LEU A 408 7.79 14.52 -20.83
C LEU A 408 9.06 14.42 -21.70
N LEU A 409 8.87 14.18 -22.99
CA LEU A 409 9.92 14.29 -23.99
C LEU A 409 9.96 15.71 -24.54
N VAL A 410 11.14 16.33 -24.51
CA VAL A 410 11.41 17.66 -25.06
C VAL A 410 12.49 17.56 -26.12
N GLU A 411 12.13 17.89 -27.36
CA GLU A 411 13.02 17.81 -28.52
C GLU A 411 13.27 19.20 -29.10
N GLY A 412 14.54 19.57 -29.22
CA GLY A 412 14.93 20.87 -29.74
C GLY A 412 16.41 21.10 -29.59
N ARG A 413 16.95 22.07 -30.35
CA ARG A 413 18.38 22.44 -30.30
C ARG A 413 19.36 21.25 -30.43
N GLY A 414 18.97 20.22 -31.18
CA GLY A 414 19.78 19.03 -31.45
C GLY A 414 19.86 18.00 -30.30
N VAL A 415 19.02 18.14 -29.27
CA VAL A 415 18.93 17.20 -28.14
C VAL A 415 17.51 16.64 -27.98
N ARG A 416 17.44 15.44 -27.40
CA ARG A 416 16.22 14.75 -26.96
C ARG A 416 16.30 14.57 -25.45
N LEU A 417 15.53 15.36 -24.70
CA LEU A 417 15.53 15.41 -23.24
C LEU A 417 14.30 14.68 -22.74
N PHE A 418 14.46 13.63 -21.95
CA PHE A 418 13.34 12.94 -21.33
C PHE A 418 13.31 13.22 -19.83
N PHE A 419 12.31 13.96 -19.39
CA PHE A 419 12.06 14.24 -17.99
C PHE A 419 11.18 13.11 -17.45
N ALA A 420 11.81 12.18 -16.74
CA ALA A 420 11.20 10.93 -16.29
C ALA A 420 10.55 11.05 -14.90
N GLY A 421 10.44 12.27 -14.35
CA GLY A 421 10.18 12.50 -12.93
C GLY A 421 11.09 11.61 -12.07
N ASP A 422 10.55 11.08 -10.99
CA ASP A 422 11.28 10.19 -10.09
C ASP A 422 11.34 8.74 -10.52
N SER A 423 11.39 8.44 -11.81
CA SER A 423 11.33 7.03 -12.26
C SER A 423 12.67 6.30 -12.18
N PHE A 424 13.78 7.01 -12.38
CA PHE A 424 15.10 6.37 -12.51
C PHE A 424 16.22 7.16 -11.84
N THR A 425 17.29 6.44 -11.51
CA THR A 425 18.61 7.03 -11.28
C THR A 425 19.66 6.31 -12.14
N MET A 426 20.93 6.68 -11.96
CA MET A 426 22.06 6.02 -12.62
C MET A 426 22.24 4.56 -12.18
N ALA A 427 21.57 4.13 -11.10
CA ALA A 427 21.60 2.78 -10.59
C ALA A 427 20.42 1.91 -11.06
N GLY A 428 19.34 2.48 -11.59
CA GLY A 428 18.18 1.72 -12.04
C GLY A 428 16.85 2.42 -11.73
N ILE A 429 15.87 1.67 -11.24
CA ILE A 429 14.46 2.07 -11.09
C ILE A 429 14.09 2.46 -9.65
N ASP A 430 13.16 3.41 -9.51
CA ASP A 430 12.66 3.99 -8.26
C ASP A 430 11.35 3.34 -7.77
N ASP A 431 11.34 2.01 -7.64
CA ASP A 431 10.15 1.21 -7.27
C ASP A 431 10.12 0.80 -5.79
N TYR A 432 10.62 1.67 -4.92
CA TYR A 432 10.89 1.37 -3.52
C TYR A 432 9.71 1.56 -2.57
N CYS A 433 8.52 1.92 -3.08
CA CYS A 433 7.28 2.01 -2.32
C CYS A 433 6.17 1.22 -3.03
N SER A 434 5.77 0.06 -2.51
CA SER A 434 4.74 -0.78 -3.13
C SER A 434 3.37 -0.08 -3.25
N GLY A 435 3.02 0.77 -2.28
CA GLY A 435 1.81 1.60 -2.31
C GLY A 435 1.75 2.57 -3.50
N ASN A 436 2.87 2.82 -4.20
CA ASN A 436 2.86 3.62 -5.42
C ASN A 436 2.27 2.88 -6.62
N ARG A 437 1.90 1.59 -6.46
CA ARG A 437 1.37 0.71 -7.51
C ARG A 437 2.37 0.47 -8.65
N ASN A 438 3.63 0.14 -8.31
CA ASN A 438 4.64 -0.25 -9.30
C ASN A 438 4.35 -1.67 -9.83
N LEU A 439 3.43 -1.77 -10.78
CA LEU A 439 2.93 -3.05 -11.30
C LEU A 439 4.03 -3.85 -12.01
N LEU A 440 4.07 -5.16 -11.75
CA LEU A 440 4.87 -6.13 -12.50
C LEU A 440 4.05 -6.72 -13.66
N GLY A 441 4.75 -7.05 -14.75
CA GLY A 441 4.19 -7.68 -15.96
C GLY A 441 4.73 -7.04 -17.25
N GLU A 442 4.59 -7.77 -18.36
CA GLU A 442 4.94 -7.26 -19.68
C GLU A 442 4.06 -6.04 -20.06
N GLY A 443 4.69 -4.96 -20.50
CA GLY A 443 3.99 -3.78 -21.01
C GLY A 443 3.28 -2.93 -19.96
N VAL A 444 3.51 -3.17 -18.66
CA VAL A 444 2.97 -2.37 -17.55
C VAL A 444 4.08 -1.83 -16.65
N GLY A 445 3.77 -0.82 -15.84
CA GLY A 445 4.70 -0.24 -14.85
C GLY A 445 6.08 0.07 -15.43
N TYR A 446 7.12 -0.40 -14.74
CA TYR A 446 8.50 -0.18 -15.18
C TYR A 446 8.91 -0.91 -16.46
N ASP A 447 8.28 -2.03 -16.83
CA ASP A 447 8.55 -2.66 -18.12
C ASP A 447 8.11 -1.74 -19.28
N ARG A 448 6.95 -1.10 -19.13
CA ARG A 448 6.47 -0.09 -20.08
C ARG A 448 7.38 1.13 -20.15
N CYS A 449 7.78 1.65 -18.99
CA CYS A 449 8.69 2.79 -18.90
C CYS A 449 10.02 2.52 -19.62
N LEU A 450 10.61 1.34 -19.40
CA LEU A 450 11.84 0.91 -20.04
C LEU A 450 11.69 0.68 -21.55
N ALA A 451 10.54 0.15 -21.99
CA ALA A 451 10.22 0.05 -23.42
C ALA A 451 10.18 1.43 -24.09
N TRP A 452 9.60 2.43 -23.42
CA TRP A 452 9.62 3.82 -23.89
C TRP A 452 11.03 4.38 -24.00
N ILE A 453 11.87 4.21 -22.99
CA ILE A 453 13.27 4.67 -23.07
C ILE A 453 14.01 4.02 -24.24
N ALA A 454 13.78 2.72 -24.50
CA ALA A 454 14.38 2.00 -25.63
C ALA A 454 13.89 2.50 -27.00
N GLU A 455 12.61 2.87 -27.10
CA GLU A 455 12.00 3.38 -28.33
C GLU A 455 12.40 4.83 -28.61
N LEU A 456 12.26 5.70 -27.60
CA LEU A 456 12.48 7.13 -27.71
C LEU A 456 13.96 7.50 -27.80
N LYS A 457 14.87 6.64 -27.32
CA LYS A 457 16.32 6.83 -27.34
C LYS A 457 16.74 8.25 -26.94
N PRO A 458 16.34 8.73 -25.75
CA PRO A 458 16.67 10.08 -25.33
C PRO A 458 18.18 10.26 -25.21
N THR A 459 18.67 11.45 -25.58
CA THR A 459 20.08 11.82 -25.41
C THR A 459 20.42 12.12 -23.95
N TYR A 460 19.41 12.46 -23.16
CA TYR A 460 19.47 12.75 -21.73
C TYR A 460 18.17 12.31 -21.04
N ILE A 461 18.30 11.67 -19.89
CA ILE A 461 17.22 11.36 -18.96
C ILE A 461 17.45 12.19 -17.70
N PHE A 462 16.37 12.74 -17.15
CA PHE A 462 16.38 13.54 -15.93
C PHE A 462 15.46 12.94 -14.88
N ASN A 463 15.95 12.96 -13.64
CA ASN A 463 15.17 12.68 -12.43
C ASN A 463 15.05 13.97 -11.62
N CYS A 464 13.92 14.18 -10.94
CA CYS A 464 13.65 15.43 -10.27
C CYS A 464 14.56 15.68 -9.06
N HIS A 465 15.01 14.66 -8.34
CA HIS A 465 15.97 14.80 -7.23
C HIS A 465 17.44 14.78 -7.64
N VAL A 466 17.76 14.40 -8.88
CA VAL A 466 19.15 14.23 -9.31
C VAL A 466 19.63 15.42 -10.15
N PRO A 467 20.66 16.18 -9.71
CA PRO A 467 21.08 17.42 -10.39
C PRO A 467 21.90 17.19 -11.68
N CYS A 468 22.06 15.94 -12.12
CA CYS A 468 22.75 15.61 -13.35
C CYS A 468 21.87 14.75 -14.26
N ALA A 469 22.18 14.76 -15.55
CA ALA A 469 21.50 13.92 -16.51
C ALA A 469 22.16 12.53 -16.59
N PHE A 470 21.48 11.57 -17.21
CA PHE A 470 22.08 10.26 -17.49
C PHE A 470 21.44 9.64 -18.74
N THR A 471 21.86 8.43 -19.10
CA THR A 471 21.30 7.61 -20.17
C THR A 471 21.53 6.15 -19.84
N PHE A 472 20.65 5.25 -20.27
CA PHE A 472 20.90 3.81 -20.28
C PHE A 472 21.36 3.33 -21.66
N LYS A 473 22.13 2.26 -21.68
CA LYS A 473 22.42 1.49 -22.89
C LYS A 473 21.32 0.45 -23.13
N ASP A 474 21.23 -0.04 -24.37
CA ASP A 474 20.24 -1.06 -24.74
C ASP A 474 20.38 -2.36 -23.93
N ASP A 475 21.61 -2.77 -23.59
CA ASP A 475 21.87 -3.97 -22.76
C ASP A 475 21.47 -3.77 -21.29
N GLU A 476 21.68 -2.55 -20.76
CA GLU A 476 21.23 -2.15 -19.42
C GLU A 476 19.70 -2.12 -19.31
N ILE A 477 19.01 -1.59 -20.33
CA ILE A 477 17.54 -1.63 -20.41
C ILE A 477 17.06 -3.07 -20.44
N GLN A 478 17.66 -3.91 -21.29
CA GLN A 478 17.30 -5.32 -21.38
C GLN A 478 17.56 -6.07 -20.06
N GLN A 479 18.66 -5.77 -19.36
CA GLN A 479 18.96 -6.36 -18.06
C GLN A 479 17.87 -6.02 -17.02
N MET A 480 17.43 -4.76 -16.97
CA MET A 480 16.35 -4.35 -16.06
C MET A 480 15.02 -5.03 -16.39
N ARG A 481 14.65 -5.12 -17.67
CA ARG A 481 13.43 -5.82 -18.10
C ARG A 481 13.48 -7.32 -17.78
N THR A 482 14.62 -7.97 -18.00
CA THR A 482 14.81 -9.38 -17.62
C THR A 482 14.74 -9.58 -16.10
N ASN A 483 15.27 -8.64 -15.31
CA ASN A 483 15.14 -8.68 -13.86
C ASN A 483 13.67 -8.53 -13.42
N LEU A 484 12.92 -7.59 -13.99
CA LEU A 484 11.49 -7.41 -13.69
C LEU A 484 10.66 -8.67 -14.00
N ALA A 485 10.91 -9.33 -15.13
CA ALA A 485 10.26 -10.60 -15.45
C ALA A 485 10.60 -11.72 -14.44
N GLU A 486 11.84 -11.77 -13.95
CA GLU A 486 12.21 -12.73 -12.90
C GLU A 486 11.59 -12.36 -11.54
N ARG A 487 11.45 -11.06 -11.23
CA ARG A 487 10.73 -10.61 -10.02
C ARG A 487 9.27 -11.01 -10.06
N GLU A 488 8.60 -10.87 -11.21
CA GLU A 488 7.22 -11.33 -11.38
C GLU A 488 7.09 -12.82 -11.00
N ARG A 489 8.00 -13.67 -11.49
CA ARG A 489 8.02 -15.11 -11.17
C ARG A 489 8.30 -15.37 -9.68
N LEU A 490 9.32 -14.73 -9.12
CA LEU A 490 9.69 -14.92 -7.71
C LEU A 490 8.60 -14.44 -6.75
N TYR A 491 7.92 -13.35 -7.10
CA TYR A 491 6.88 -12.77 -6.26
C TYR A 491 5.57 -13.55 -6.39
N ALA A 492 5.31 -14.17 -7.55
CA ALA A 492 4.22 -15.14 -7.71
C ALA A 492 4.42 -16.36 -6.81
N ASP A 493 5.66 -16.78 -6.58
CA ASP A 493 5.98 -17.85 -5.62
C ASP A 493 5.84 -17.37 -4.15
N LEU A 494 5.96 -16.07 -3.88
CA LEU A 494 5.94 -15.48 -2.53
C LEU A 494 4.53 -15.16 -2.03
N PHE A 495 3.58 -14.85 -2.92
CA PHE A 495 2.22 -14.48 -2.56
C PHE A 495 1.21 -15.58 -2.92
N PRO A 496 0.04 -15.63 -2.26
CA PRO A 496 -0.94 -16.70 -2.47
C PRO A 496 -1.90 -16.45 -3.64
N TRP A 497 -1.61 -15.45 -4.47
CA TRP A 497 -2.47 -14.99 -5.54
C TRP A 497 -2.02 -15.56 -6.89
N ASP A 498 -2.93 -15.62 -7.86
CA ASP A 498 -2.61 -16.08 -9.22
C ASP A 498 -1.76 -15.06 -10.01
N HIS A 499 -1.61 -13.84 -9.48
CA HIS A 499 -0.72 -12.80 -10.00
C HIS A 499 -0.04 -12.03 -8.86
N PRO A 500 1.27 -11.72 -8.95
CA PRO A 500 2.01 -11.10 -7.85
C PRO A 500 1.51 -9.69 -7.48
N ASN A 501 0.92 -8.96 -8.43
CA ASN A 501 0.42 -7.61 -8.17
C ASN A 501 -0.65 -7.55 -7.07
N TYR A 502 -1.39 -8.61 -6.76
CA TYR A 502 -2.32 -8.59 -5.62
C TYR A 502 -1.60 -8.47 -4.26
N GLY A 503 -0.35 -8.95 -4.17
CA GLY A 503 0.52 -8.78 -3.00
C GLY A 503 1.38 -7.51 -3.03
N LEU A 504 1.40 -6.76 -4.14
CA LEU A 504 2.19 -5.54 -4.29
C LEU A 504 1.33 -4.27 -4.29
N ASP A 505 0.24 -4.27 -5.05
CA ASP A 505 -0.65 -3.13 -5.27
C ASP A 505 -1.63 -3.00 -4.11
N GLU A 506 -1.27 -2.30 -3.04
CA GLU A 506 -2.20 -2.02 -1.92
C GLU A 506 -3.53 -1.38 -2.41
N HIS A 507 -3.57 -0.75 -3.57
CA HIS A 507 -4.76 -0.08 -4.09
C HIS A 507 -5.48 -0.85 -5.20
N TRP A 508 -5.23 -2.17 -5.30
CA TRP A 508 -5.98 -3.04 -6.21
C TRP A 508 -7.48 -3.10 -5.87
N VAL A 509 -7.84 -2.91 -4.59
CA VAL A 509 -9.19 -2.52 -4.15
C VAL A 509 -9.09 -1.13 -3.53
N ARG A 510 -9.89 -0.18 -4.00
CA ARG A 510 -9.91 1.18 -3.46
C ARG A 510 -11.30 1.82 -3.56
N PRO A 511 -11.77 2.53 -2.53
CA PRO A 511 -12.97 3.35 -2.65
C PRO A 511 -12.68 4.64 -3.42
N TYR A 512 -13.72 5.19 -4.05
CA TYR A 512 -13.70 6.52 -4.64
C TYR A 512 -15.05 7.23 -4.49
N PRO A 513 -15.09 8.50 -4.06
CA PRO A 513 -13.97 9.20 -3.42
C PRO A 513 -13.59 8.54 -2.09
N TYR A 514 -12.29 8.53 -1.76
CA TYR A 514 -11.81 8.00 -0.48
C TYR A 514 -12.36 8.79 0.71
N GLU A 515 -12.21 10.12 0.71
CA GLU A 515 -12.77 11.03 1.70
C GLU A 515 -13.80 11.97 1.06
N GLN A 516 -14.96 12.13 1.70
CA GLN A 516 -16.00 13.07 1.25
C GLN A 516 -16.68 13.78 2.42
N ASN A 517 -16.99 15.06 2.21
CA ASN A 517 -17.84 15.82 3.14
C ASN A 517 -19.30 15.41 2.94
N VAL A 518 -20.01 15.18 4.04
CA VAL A 518 -21.41 14.74 4.03
C VAL A 518 -22.27 15.55 5.02
N THR A 519 -23.57 15.58 4.78
CA THR A 519 -24.59 16.34 5.48
C THR A 519 -25.76 15.43 5.81
N ALA A 520 -26.30 15.57 7.03
CA ALA A 520 -27.47 14.79 7.44
C ALA A 520 -28.67 15.02 6.52
N GLY A 521 -29.30 13.93 6.06
CA GLY A 521 -30.46 13.96 5.17
C GLY A 521 -30.15 13.94 3.67
N GLU A 522 -28.88 14.00 3.26
CA GLU A 522 -28.51 13.83 1.86
C GLU A 522 -28.29 12.36 1.48
N THR A 523 -28.09 12.10 0.19
CA THR A 523 -27.65 10.79 -0.31
C THR A 523 -26.35 11.00 -1.08
N VAL A 524 -25.32 10.25 -0.70
CA VAL A 524 -23.99 10.34 -1.32
C VAL A 524 -23.69 9.11 -2.16
N THR A 525 -22.73 9.25 -3.08
CA THR A 525 -22.24 8.15 -3.91
C THR A 525 -20.89 7.66 -3.40
N LEU A 526 -20.71 6.34 -3.39
CA LEU A 526 -19.45 5.69 -3.08
C LEU A 526 -19.23 4.56 -4.07
N ASP A 527 -18.13 4.61 -4.81
CA ASP A 527 -17.70 3.53 -5.69
C ASP A 527 -16.61 2.71 -5.01
N LEU A 528 -16.66 1.39 -5.17
CA LEU A 528 -15.50 0.52 -5.00
C LEU A 528 -14.91 0.22 -6.37
N VAL A 529 -13.65 0.62 -6.58
CA VAL A 529 -12.86 0.26 -7.76
C VAL A 529 -12.00 -0.95 -7.43
N VAL A 530 -12.07 -1.97 -8.29
CA VAL A 530 -11.32 -3.22 -8.14
C VAL A 530 -10.52 -3.50 -9.42
N THR A 531 -9.20 -3.59 -9.30
CA THR A 531 -8.29 -3.97 -10.37
C THR A 531 -8.18 -5.48 -10.43
N ASN A 532 -8.57 -6.08 -11.55
CA ASN A 532 -8.35 -7.49 -11.80
C ASN A 532 -6.95 -7.70 -12.41
N HIS A 533 -6.00 -8.13 -11.59
CA HIS A 533 -4.64 -8.49 -12.03
C HIS A 533 -4.56 -9.88 -12.65
N SER A 534 -5.62 -10.69 -12.60
CA SER A 534 -5.64 -12.05 -13.14
C SER A 534 -5.70 -12.05 -14.67
N ALA A 535 -5.28 -13.17 -15.26
CA ALA A 535 -5.44 -13.43 -16.70
C ALA A 535 -6.87 -13.90 -17.08
N GLN A 536 -7.72 -14.13 -16.09
CA GLN A 536 -9.11 -14.53 -16.24
C GLN A 536 -10.04 -13.46 -15.68
N ALA A 537 -11.30 -13.47 -16.13
CA ALA A 537 -12.31 -12.61 -15.54
C ALA A 537 -12.58 -13.06 -14.10
N GLN A 538 -12.71 -12.10 -13.19
CA GLN A 538 -12.93 -12.35 -11.76
C GLN A 538 -14.23 -11.70 -11.30
N ILE A 539 -14.87 -12.27 -10.28
CA ILE A 539 -16.06 -11.69 -9.66
C ILE A 539 -15.67 -11.02 -8.36
N ALA A 540 -15.94 -9.72 -8.23
CA ALA A 540 -15.85 -9.01 -6.97
C ALA A 540 -17.27 -8.73 -6.46
N SER A 541 -17.49 -8.91 -5.16
CA SER A 541 -18.68 -8.40 -4.48
C SER A 541 -18.31 -7.56 -3.27
N CYS A 542 -19.16 -6.59 -2.94
CA CYS A 542 -18.92 -5.64 -1.88
C CYS A 542 -20.24 -5.22 -1.21
N ARG A 543 -20.15 -4.95 0.09
CA ARG A 543 -21.16 -4.17 0.83
C ARG A 543 -20.48 -3.16 1.78
N PRO A 544 -20.94 -1.91 1.84
CA PRO A 544 -20.51 -0.99 2.88
C PRO A 544 -21.11 -1.38 4.24
N ILE A 545 -20.31 -1.25 5.29
CA ILE A 545 -20.69 -1.45 6.68
C ILE A 545 -20.97 -0.07 7.28
N LEU A 546 -22.25 0.24 7.48
CA LEU A 546 -22.69 1.51 8.05
C LEU A 546 -22.77 1.42 9.57
N PRO A 547 -22.66 2.56 10.30
CA PRO A 547 -22.86 2.58 11.75
C PRO A 547 -24.19 1.95 12.13
N GLU A 548 -24.21 1.10 13.17
CA GLU A 548 -25.44 0.44 13.63
C GLU A 548 -26.53 1.45 14.00
N SER A 549 -26.13 2.62 14.55
CA SER A 549 -27.02 3.72 14.91
C SER A 549 -27.80 4.32 13.73
N TRP A 550 -27.37 4.06 12.50
CA TRP A 550 -28.08 4.54 11.31
C TRP A 550 -29.30 3.68 10.99
N ASP A 551 -29.33 2.40 11.41
CA ASP A 551 -30.36 1.42 11.08
C ASP A 551 -30.60 1.30 9.56
N ILE A 552 -29.50 1.35 8.79
CA ILE A 552 -29.52 1.26 7.32
C ILE A 552 -28.66 0.07 6.90
N HIS A 553 -29.26 -0.81 6.11
CA HIS A 553 -28.57 -1.92 5.48
C HIS A 553 -28.51 -1.71 3.97
N ILE A 554 -27.28 -1.72 3.43
CA ILE A 554 -27.04 -1.69 1.99
C ILE A 554 -26.75 -3.12 1.53
N PRO A 555 -27.50 -3.65 0.56
CA PRO A 555 -27.28 -5.02 0.09
C PRO A 555 -25.94 -5.14 -0.62
N GLU A 556 -25.39 -6.35 -0.58
CA GLU A 556 -24.21 -6.69 -1.38
C GLU A 556 -24.49 -6.51 -2.88
N GLN A 557 -23.51 -5.91 -3.56
CA GLN A 557 -23.49 -5.78 -5.00
C GLN A 557 -22.26 -6.49 -5.57
N ALA A 558 -22.34 -6.95 -6.82
CA ALA A 558 -21.27 -7.70 -7.46
C ALA A 558 -21.04 -7.26 -8.90
N VAL A 559 -19.81 -7.43 -9.38
CA VAL A 559 -19.40 -7.14 -10.75
C VAL A 559 -18.44 -8.23 -11.23
N THR A 560 -18.59 -8.62 -12.50
CA THR A 560 -17.58 -9.44 -13.20
C THR A 560 -16.61 -8.52 -13.92
N ILE A 561 -15.34 -8.63 -13.57
CA ILE A 561 -14.26 -7.76 -14.02
C ILE A 561 -13.46 -8.51 -15.09
N PRO A 562 -13.35 -8.01 -16.33
CA PRO A 562 -12.51 -8.63 -17.35
C PRO A 562 -11.04 -8.75 -16.90
N PRO A 563 -10.25 -9.66 -17.50
CA PRO A 563 -8.83 -9.77 -17.21
C PRO A 563 -8.11 -8.44 -17.40
N LYS A 564 -7.19 -8.09 -16.48
CA LYS A 564 -6.31 -6.92 -16.58
C LYS A 564 -7.07 -5.59 -16.74
N GLN A 565 -8.28 -5.49 -16.20
CA GLN A 565 -9.13 -4.30 -16.23
C GLN A 565 -9.60 -3.93 -14.82
N GLU A 566 -10.12 -2.70 -14.68
CA GLU A 566 -10.80 -2.26 -13.48
C GLU A 566 -12.31 -2.50 -13.60
N GLY A 567 -12.94 -2.86 -12.47
CA GLY A 567 -14.38 -2.96 -12.31
C GLY A 567 -14.86 -2.01 -11.21
N HIS A 568 -16.13 -1.59 -11.30
CA HIS A 568 -16.72 -0.62 -10.40
C HIS A 568 -17.98 -1.19 -9.76
N ILE A 569 -18.15 -0.97 -8.45
CA ILE A 569 -19.36 -1.28 -7.70
C ILE A 569 -19.84 0.01 -7.03
N ALA A 570 -20.97 0.54 -7.49
CA ALA A 570 -21.49 1.83 -7.07
C ALA A 570 -22.57 1.69 -5.98
N PHE A 571 -22.45 2.47 -4.91
CA PHE A 571 -23.41 2.54 -3.83
C PHE A 571 -24.02 3.95 -3.73
N SER A 572 -25.33 4.01 -3.49
CA SER A 572 -26.02 5.22 -3.04
C SER A 572 -26.32 5.09 -1.56
N ILE A 573 -25.72 5.95 -0.75
CA ILE A 573 -25.73 5.85 0.72
C ILE A 573 -26.54 7.02 1.28
N PRO A 574 -27.77 6.79 1.77
CA PRO A 574 -28.54 7.81 2.45
C PRO A 574 -27.94 8.11 3.83
N ILE A 575 -27.70 9.38 4.12
CA ILE A 575 -27.20 9.85 5.41
C ILE A 575 -28.42 10.17 6.29
N PRO A 576 -28.65 9.47 7.40
CA PRO A 576 -29.81 9.73 8.25
C PRO A 576 -29.83 11.17 8.78
N THR A 577 -31.03 11.73 8.96
CA THR A 577 -31.20 13.07 9.57
C THR A 577 -30.76 13.13 11.03
N HIS A 578 -30.61 11.97 11.68
CA HIS A 578 -30.12 11.83 13.05
C HIS A 578 -28.65 11.39 13.11
N ALA A 579 -27.94 11.36 11.98
CA ALA A 579 -26.50 11.17 11.94
C ALA A 579 -25.83 12.40 12.57
N ASN A 580 -25.76 12.41 13.91
CA ASN A 580 -25.30 13.52 14.71
C ASN A 580 -24.21 12.99 15.66
N GLY A 581 -23.01 13.58 15.64
CA GLY A 581 -22.07 13.45 16.75
C GLY A 581 -20.62 13.10 16.42
N ALA A 582 -20.33 12.49 15.27
CA ALA A 582 -18.95 12.19 14.86
C ALA A 582 -18.52 13.14 13.74
N GLN A 583 -17.41 13.86 13.94
CA GLN A 583 -16.82 14.72 12.90
C GLN A 583 -16.35 13.89 11.69
N ARG A 584 -15.97 12.64 11.93
CA ARG A 584 -15.46 11.71 10.92
C ARG A 584 -15.97 10.31 11.22
N ILE A 585 -16.49 9.64 10.20
CA ILE A 585 -16.97 8.26 10.26
C ILE A 585 -16.21 7.45 9.23
N VAL A 586 -15.68 6.31 9.66
CA VAL A 586 -15.05 5.32 8.80
C VAL A 586 -16.13 4.36 8.33
N ILE A 587 -16.23 4.13 7.02
CA ILE A 587 -17.18 3.21 6.39
C ILE A 587 -16.39 2.03 5.85
N PRO A 588 -16.29 0.91 6.59
CA PRO A 588 -15.63 -0.28 6.07
C PRO A 588 -16.39 -0.87 4.88
N LEU A 589 -15.66 -1.50 3.99
CA LEU A 589 -16.17 -2.21 2.82
C LEU A 589 -15.86 -3.68 3.00
N TYR A 590 -16.90 -4.49 3.19
CA TYR A 590 -16.75 -5.94 3.23
C TYR A 590 -16.67 -6.46 1.79
N VAL A 591 -15.57 -7.12 1.44
CA VAL A 591 -15.26 -7.53 0.06
C VAL A 591 -15.14 -9.04 -0.04
N THR A 592 -15.68 -9.60 -1.11
CA THR A 592 -15.40 -10.97 -1.56
C THR A 592 -14.80 -10.91 -2.96
N TYR A 593 -13.73 -11.65 -3.19
CA TYR A 593 -13.06 -11.72 -4.49
C TYR A 593 -12.92 -13.16 -4.95
N ASP A 594 -13.50 -13.49 -6.10
CA ASP A 594 -13.59 -14.85 -6.65
C ASP A 594 -14.06 -15.90 -5.63
N GLY A 595 -15.07 -15.53 -4.84
CA GLY A 595 -15.63 -16.38 -3.79
C GLY A 595 -14.79 -16.48 -2.51
N GLN A 596 -13.61 -15.87 -2.46
CA GLN A 596 -12.81 -15.71 -1.24
C GLN A 596 -13.27 -14.47 -0.46
N PRO A 597 -13.83 -14.62 0.75
CA PRO A 597 -14.16 -13.48 1.60
C PRO A 597 -12.87 -12.84 2.12
N LEU A 598 -12.68 -11.55 1.90
CA LEU A 598 -11.54 -10.76 2.40
C LEU A 598 -11.87 -10.02 3.70
N GLY A 599 -13.08 -10.14 4.20
CA GLY A 599 -13.55 -9.38 5.36
C GLY A 599 -13.74 -7.90 5.03
N GLN A 600 -13.68 -7.05 6.07
CA GLN A 600 -13.74 -5.59 5.93
C GLN A 600 -12.39 -5.04 5.41
N PHE A 601 -12.15 -5.23 4.11
CA PHE A 601 -10.83 -5.12 3.48
C PHE A 601 -10.39 -3.68 3.18
N ARG A 602 -11.31 -2.74 2.99
CA ARG A 602 -11.02 -1.31 2.72
C ARG A 602 -12.02 -0.42 3.45
N GLU A 603 -11.77 0.88 3.43
CA GLU A 603 -12.62 1.88 4.06
C GLU A 603 -12.73 3.16 3.24
N ALA A 604 -13.89 3.81 3.32
CA ALA A 604 -14.08 5.20 2.93
C ALA A 604 -14.27 6.08 4.17
N ILE A 605 -14.07 7.39 4.03
CA ILE A 605 -14.19 8.37 5.12
C ILE A 605 -15.30 9.36 4.80
N PHE A 606 -16.28 9.45 5.68
CA PHE A 606 -17.31 10.49 5.65
C PHE A 606 -17.02 11.53 6.72
N VAL A 607 -16.92 12.79 6.32
CA VAL A 607 -16.63 13.92 7.21
C VAL A 607 -17.88 14.77 7.33
N PHE A 608 -18.38 14.97 8.55
CA PHE A 608 -19.41 15.96 8.84
C PHE A 608 -18.69 17.26 9.16
N PRO A 609 -18.67 18.25 8.24
CA PRO A 609 -18.02 19.52 8.52
C PRO A 609 -18.67 20.18 9.74
N HIS A 610 -17.85 20.78 10.60
CA HIS A 610 -18.39 21.72 11.60
C HIS A 610 -19.12 22.81 10.82
N ASP A 611 -20.31 23.23 11.29
CA ASP A 611 -21.02 24.39 10.75
C ASP A 611 -20.00 25.51 10.48
N ALA A 612 -19.75 25.78 9.19
CA ALA A 612 -18.73 26.73 8.74
C ALA A 612 -19.16 28.19 8.97
#